data_AF-A0A7S1M0N0-F1
#
_entry.id   AF-A0A7S1M0N0-F1
#
_cell.length_a   1.000
_cell.length_b   1.000
_cell.length_c   1.000
_cell.angle_alpha   90.00
_cell.angle_beta   90.00
_cell.angle_gamma   90.00
#
_symmetry.space_group_name_H-M   'P 1'
#
loop_
_entity.id
_entity.type
_entity.pdbx_description
1 polymer ?
#
loop_
_entity_poly.entity_id
_entity_poly.type
_entity_poly.pdbx_seq_one_letter_code
_entity_poly.pdbx_strand_id
1 'polypeptide(L)'
;SLTAACGALVLFFHASMAARVREAHLESEGSAGAEGRASLGYTPAVHGRMVAQAFRRVRRTDAKLAAVLTKYSKAGMQKKTSGTCMLGACDPSIGKTDCLTKACFCQEGYGTKDGHTCEPLFALPLDSEETDTGVNCNYMSCSSSLGPTVCSESEAENWRCVCKQGYTLEDGVCTLRNKKAQEIVLTMLEVGTREPDELACPGDTFEDGTMNNAVMKMVVQMEDQYNMTLCRTAAQVYHASPLPLVERQELREIPIMNGYSGKDNAKKNLFSVMTMRQWRSQMLKIMAAQFAYAIVLPDLGEGARRLGNAFHTLSDGFSASHVERKHADGDLPASEQSCRDLMPTMATSMDVVNFFLHVPADMKESDILFDCSRFYEEKAIKLWAAARHAVVTELSVANEWVERVVAEVLCPAFAIPDKGLDRPAGGASAYYSATTYHPELPVGTASESDAERIIAAWREGLVANREAEDPRKQRSYPSGLYVPPRSEDVCKTPSLAHINSRHFEAAINNRLPPQYWVHNYAPAPRESSAQRPASGAVLALLLLWTAAAAASP
;
A
#
# COMPACT_ATOMS: atom_id res chain seq x y z
N SER A 1 -17.81 -44.31 -31.90
CA SER A 1 -17.33 -44.94 -30.65
C SER A 1 -16.15 -44.19 -30.03
N LEU A 2 -15.12 -43.76 -30.79
CA LEU A 2 -14.01 -42.95 -30.24
C LEU A 2 -14.42 -41.54 -29.72
N THR A 3 -15.36 -40.87 -30.38
CA THR A 3 -15.82 -39.52 -29.99
C THR A 3 -16.59 -39.50 -28.66
N ALA A 4 -17.36 -40.56 -28.37
CA ALA A 4 -18.05 -40.69 -27.09
C ALA A 4 -17.08 -40.98 -25.93
N ALA A 5 -16.00 -41.71 -26.19
CA ALA A 5 -14.96 -41.99 -25.21
C ALA A 5 -14.15 -40.74 -24.83
N CYS A 6 -13.83 -39.87 -25.80
CA CYS A 6 -13.17 -38.59 -25.51
C CYS A 6 -14.07 -37.63 -24.69
N GLY A 7 -15.38 -37.57 -24.99
CA GLY A 7 -16.32 -36.74 -24.23
C GLY A 7 -16.46 -37.17 -22.77
N ALA A 8 -16.49 -38.48 -22.50
CA ALA A 8 -16.55 -39.02 -21.14
C ALA A 8 -15.26 -38.75 -20.35
N LEU A 9 -14.09 -38.78 -21.00
CA LEU A 9 -12.81 -38.53 -20.35
C LEU A 9 -12.67 -37.05 -19.91
N VAL A 10 -13.10 -36.11 -20.75
CA VAL A 10 -13.08 -34.67 -20.43
C VAL A 10 -14.01 -34.34 -19.26
N LEU A 11 -15.21 -34.94 -19.25
CA LEU A 11 -16.16 -34.79 -18.13
C LEU A 11 -15.62 -35.38 -16.83
N PHE A 12 -14.89 -36.51 -16.89
CA PHE A 12 -14.26 -37.11 -15.72
C PHE A 12 -13.12 -36.24 -15.15
N PHE A 13 -12.33 -35.62 -16.03
CA PHE A 13 -11.27 -34.70 -15.61
C PHE A 13 -11.82 -33.42 -14.96
N HIS A 14 -12.89 -32.83 -15.52
CA HIS A 14 -13.54 -31.68 -14.90
C HIS A 14 -14.20 -32.01 -13.56
N ALA A 15 -14.87 -33.16 -13.45
CA ALA A 15 -15.46 -33.62 -12.20
C ALA A 15 -14.39 -33.91 -11.12
N SER A 16 -13.25 -34.48 -11.51
CA SER A 16 -12.14 -34.77 -10.59
C SER A 16 -11.42 -33.51 -10.11
N MET A 17 -11.28 -32.47 -10.95
CA MET A 17 -10.74 -31.19 -10.50
C MET A 17 -11.71 -30.45 -9.58
N ALA A 18 -13.01 -30.43 -9.91
CA ALA A 18 -14.03 -29.86 -9.03
C ALA A 18 -14.08 -30.56 -7.66
N ALA A 19 -13.86 -31.88 -7.62
CA ALA A 19 -13.76 -32.65 -6.39
C ALA A 19 -12.51 -32.29 -5.57
N ARG A 20 -11.33 -32.14 -6.19
CA ARG A 20 -10.09 -31.75 -5.50
C ARG A 20 -10.12 -30.33 -4.96
N VAL A 21 -10.75 -29.39 -5.67
CA VAL A 21 -10.99 -28.03 -5.17
C VAL A 21 -11.94 -28.04 -3.96
N ARG A 22 -12.95 -28.93 -3.96
CA ARG A 22 -13.83 -29.15 -2.80
C ARG A 22 -13.12 -29.76 -1.60
N GLU A 23 -12.20 -30.70 -1.83
CA GLU A 23 -11.47 -31.39 -0.76
C GLU A 23 -10.49 -30.43 -0.06
N ALA A 24 -9.77 -29.61 -0.83
CA ALA A 24 -8.96 -28.51 -0.30
C ALA A 24 -9.78 -27.46 0.46
N HIS A 25 -11.07 -27.32 0.14
CA HIS A 25 -11.98 -26.39 0.82
C HIS A 25 -12.45 -26.92 2.19
N LEU A 26 -12.64 -28.23 2.33
CA LEU A 26 -13.12 -28.87 3.57
C LEU A 26 -12.02 -28.99 4.64
N GLU A 27 -10.74 -29.05 4.24
CA GLU A 27 -9.62 -29.10 5.20
C GLU A 27 -9.34 -27.76 5.88
N SER A 28 -9.80 -26.62 5.33
CA SER A 28 -9.58 -25.30 5.94
C SER A 28 -10.64 -24.90 6.98
N GLU A 29 -11.73 -25.65 7.11
CA GLU A 29 -12.85 -25.34 8.01
C GLU A 29 -12.62 -25.79 9.48
N GLY A 30 -11.48 -26.40 9.80
CA GLY A 30 -11.23 -27.02 11.11
C GLY A 30 -10.82 -26.12 12.28
N SER A 31 -10.64 -24.80 12.13
CA SER A 31 -9.97 -23.99 13.18
C SER A 31 -10.53 -22.58 13.46
N ALA A 32 -11.71 -22.17 12.98
CA ALA A 32 -12.24 -20.85 13.33
C ALA A 32 -13.72 -20.91 13.68
N GLY A 33 -14.03 -20.48 14.91
CA GLY A 33 -15.39 -20.27 15.39
C GLY A 33 -16.17 -19.31 14.51
N ALA A 34 -17.46 -19.61 14.40
CA ALA A 34 -18.44 -18.97 13.55
C ALA A 34 -18.52 -17.43 13.71
N GLU A 35 -18.29 -16.71 12.62
CA GLU A 35 -19.20 -15.72 12.02
C GLU A 35 -18.47 -14.98 10.89
N GLY A 36 -18.78 -15.35 9.66
CA GLY A 36 -18.27 -14.70 8.46
C GLY A 36 -18.24 -15.68 7.31
N ARG A 37 -19.27 -15.66 6.45
CA ARG A 37 -19.18 -16.28 5.13
C ARG A 37 -17.92 -15.75 4.46
N ALA A 38 -16.91 -16.61 4.33
CA ALA A 38 -15.71 -16.30 3.56
C ALA A 38 -16.15 -16.03 2.12
N SER A 39 -16.15 -14.76 1.72
CA SER A 39 -16.21 -14.42 0.31
C SER A 39 -14.97 -15.03 -0.34
N LEU A 40 -15.16 -15.86 -1.36
CA LEU A 40 -14.11 -16.50 -2.20
C LEU A 40 -13.25 -15.50 -2.99
N GLY A 41 -13.21 -14.23 -2.59
CA GLY A 41 -12.34 -13.21 -3.18
C GLY A 41 -11.05 -13.08 -2.39
N TYR A 42 -10.01 -12.60 -3.06
CA TYR A 42 -8.80 -12.02 -2.46
C TYR A 42 -9.11 -11.41 -1.09
N THR A 43 -8.42 -11.86 -0.03
CA THR A 43 -8.70 -11.40 1.31
C THR A 43 -7.60 -10.44 1.74
N PRO A 44 -7.84 -9.11 1.77
CA PRO A 44 -7.01 -8.14 2.48
C PRO A 44 -6.71 -8.55 3.94
N ALA A 45 -7.46 -9.52 4.47
CA ALA A 45 -7.16 -10.21 5.71
C ALA A 45 -5.79 -10.92 5.75
N VAL A 46 -5.25 -11.43 4.63
CA VAL A 46 -3.92 -12.07 4.59
C VAL A 46 -2.84 -11.03 4.88
N HIS A 47 -2.85 -9.90 4.16
CA HIS A 47 -1.93 -8.79 4.37
C HIS A 47 -2.05 -8.24 5.80
N GLY A 48 -3.28 -8.04 6.28
CA GLY A 48 -3.53 -7.63 7.67
C GLY A 48 -2.93 -8.61 8.69
N ARG A 49 -3.00 -9.93 8.44
CA ARG A 49 -2.39 -10.94 9.31
C ARG A 49 -0.86 -10.91 9.26
N MET A 50 -0.24 -10.78 8.09
CA MET A 50 1.22 -10.62 7.95
C MET A 50 1.72 -9.45 8.79
N VAL A 51 1.11 -8.28 8.59
CA VAL A 51 1.47 -7.04 9.28
C VAL A 51 1.23 -7.15 10.78
N ALA A 52 0.13 -7.78 11.20
CA ALA A 52 -0.14 -8.00 12.61
C ALA A 52 0.87 -8.95 13.27
N GLN A 53 1.35 -9.98 12.57
CA GLN A 53 2.43 -10.83 13.06
C GLN A 53 3.76 -10.07 13.13
N ALA A 54 4.13 -9.34 12.08
CA ALA A 54 5.34 -8.51 12.04
C ALA A 54 5.39 -7.52 13.20
N PHE A 55 4.32 -6.73 13.37
CA PHE A 55 4.19 -5.74 14.44
C PHE A 55 4.31 -6.37 15.83
N ARG A 56 3.61 -7.48 16.09
CA ARG A 56 3.67 -8.18 17.38
C ARG A 56 5.08 -8.66 17.71
N ARG A 57 5.85 -9.14 16.72
CA ARG A 57 7.23 -9.59 16.93
C ARG A 57 8.15 -8.42 17.23
N VAL A 58 8.12 -7.35 16.41
CA VAL A 58 8.94 -6.15 16.65
C VAL A 58 8.65 -5.57 18.02
N ARG A 59 7.37 -5.45 18.41
CA ARG A 59 6.95 -4.95 19.73
C ARG A 59 7.60 -5.69 20.90
N ARG A 60 7.79 -7.02 20.77
CA ARG A 60 8.41 -7.83 21.84
C ARG A 60 9.92 -7.60 21.96
N THR A 61 10.57 -7.19 20.89
CA THR A 61 12.05 -7.18 20.79
C THR A 61 12.67 -5.79 20.66
N ASP A 62 11.89 -4.77 20.27
CA ASP A 62 12.41 -3.45 19.89
C ASP A 62 12.02 -2.38 20.92
N ALA A 63 13.03 -1.87 21.64
CA ALA A 63 12.84 -0.84 22.65
C ALA A 63 12.43 0.53 22.07
N LYS A 64 12.80 0.84 20.82
CA LYS A 64 12.45 2.12 20.19
C LYS A 64 10.97 2.14 19.84
N LEU A 65 10.43 1.02 19.34
CA LEU A 65 8.99 0.89 19.14
C LEU A 65 8.24 1.06 20.46
N ALA A 66 8.69 0.43 21.54
CA ALA A 66 8.09 0.61 22.86
C ALA A 66 8.13 2.09 23.32
N ALA A 67 9.25 2.79 23.08
CA ALA A 67 9.40 4.21 23.40
C ALA A 67 8.47 5.10 22.56
N VAL A 68 8.35 4.86 21.25
CA VAL A 68 7.41 5.56 20.35
C VAL A 68 5.98 5.36 20.84
N LEU A 69 5.56 4.11 21.07
CA LEU A 69 4.23 3.80 21.57
C LEU A 69 3.96 4.49 22.91
N THR A 70 4.96 4.58 23.79
CA THR A 70 4.86 5.30 25.07
C THR A 70 4.79 6.82 24.93
N LYS A 71 5.55 7.40 23.99
CA LYS A 71 5.54 8.83 23.72
C LYS A 71 4.16 9.27 23.22
N TYR A 72 3.60 8.53 22.29
CA TYR A 72 2.31 8.86 21.66
C TYR A 72 1.10 8.38 22.46
N SER A 73 1.24 7.38 23.33
CA SER A 73 0.17 6.98 24.24
C SER A 73 -0.21 8.08 25.24
N LYS A 74 0.73 8.96 25.58
CA LYS A 74 0.46 10.16 26.39
C LYS A 74 -0.52 11.12 25.70
N ALA A 75 -0.57 11.13 24.37
CA ALA A 75 -1.49 11.94 23.58
C ALA A 75 -2.90 11.33 23.43
N GLY A 76 -3.12 10.08 23.89
CA GLY A 76 -4.43 9.60 24.33
C GLY A 76 -5.64 9.63 23.38
N MET A 77 -5.49 9.77 22.06
CA MET A 77 -6.66 10.02 21.21
C MET A 77 -7.23 8.74 20.58
N GLN A 78 -8.47 8.42 20.96
CA GLN A 78 -9.29 7.42 20.28
C GLN A 78 -9.71 7.98 18.92
N LYS A 79 -9.57 7.20 17.86
CA LYS A 79 -10.04 7.58 16.51
C LYS A 79 -11.29 6.83 16.09
N LYS A 80 -11.44 5.58 16.54
CA LYS A 80 -12.64 4.80 16.25
C LYS A 80 -13.82 5.36 17.03
N THR A 81 -14.86 5.74 16.31
CA THR A 81 -16.13 6.16 16.89
C THR A 81 -17.07 4.97 17.05
N SER A 82 -18.19 5.15 17.76
CA SER A 82 -19.29 4.21 17.87
C SER A 82 -20.12 4.14 16.57
N GLY A 83 -19.91 5.07 15.64
CA GLY A 83 -20.57 5.11 14.34
C GLY A 83 -20.17 3.95 13.43
N THR A 84 -21.14 3.50 12.63
CA THR A 84 -20.93 2.53 11.56
C THR A 84 -21.25 3.16 10.22
N CYS A 85 -20.62 2.65 9.17
CA CYS A 85 -20.81 3.11 7.80
C CYS A 85 -21.09 1.93 6.87
N MET A 86 -21.83 0.93 7.38
CA MET A 86 -22.16 -0.29 6.63
C MET A 86 -22.99 -0.03 5.37
N LEU A 87 -23.82 1.00 5.37
CA LEU A 87 -24.79 1.29 4.30
C LEU A 87 -24.49 2.60 3.56
N GLY A 88 -23.39 3.29 3.86
CA GLY A 88 -23.09 4.59 3.27
C GLY A 88 -21.99 5.33 4.02
N ALA A 89 -21.99 6.66 3.92
CA ALA A 89 -21.05 7.50 4.66
C ALA A 89 -21.35 7.50 6.16
N CYS A 90 -20.34 7.86 6.95
CA CYS A 90 -20.52 8.14 8.38
C CYS A 90 -21.52 9.26 8.62
N ASP A 91 -22.26 9.17 9.73
CA ASP A 91 -23.22 10.21 10.12
C ASP A 91 -22.49 11.55 10.25
N PRO A 92 -22.91 12.61 9.51
CA PRO A 92 -22.26 13.92 9.58
C PRO A 92 -22.23 14.55 10.99
N SER A 93 -23.14 14.15 11.89
CA SER A 93 -23.18 14.62 13.28
C SER A 93 -22.00 14.13 14.13
N ILE A 94 -21.37 13.01 13.73
CA ILE A 94 -20.13 12.52 14.34
C ILE A 94 -18.99 13.51 14.07
N GLY A 95 -19.10 14.36 13.05
CA GLY A 95 -18.06 15.29 12.64
C GLY A 95 -17.18 14.72 11.52
N LYS A 96 -15.93 15.18 11.45
CA LYS A 96 -15.00 14.83 10.36
C LYS A 96 -14.54 13.38 10.50
N THR A 97 -15.10 12.52 9.66
CA THR A 97 -14.86 11.07 9.70
C THR A 97 -14.56 10.49 8.33
N ASP A 98 -13.75 9.43 8.35
CA ASP A 98 -13.57 8.51 7.24
C ASP A 98 -14.29 7.20 7.57
N CYS A 99 -15.03 6.68 6.60
CA CYS A 99 -15.60 5.34 6.70
C CYS A 99 -14.52 4.33 6.32
N LEU A 100 -14.06 3.54 7.28
CA LEU A 100 -13.00 2.56 7.07
C LEU A 100 -13.46 1.23 7.65
N THR A 101 -13.41 0.14 6.88
CA THR A 101 -13.81 -1.21 7.35
C THR A 101 -15.21 -1.26 7.99
N LYS A 102 -16.17 -0.51 7.46
CA LYS A 102 -17.56 -0.38 7.97
C LYS A 102 -17.70 0.32 9.33
N ALA A 103 -16.64 0.90 9.86
CA ALA A 103 -16.66 1.72 11.06
C ALA A 103 -16.24 3.16 10.76
N CYS A 104 -16.73 4.10 11.57
CA CYS A 104 -16.41 5.51 11.41
C CYS A 104 -15.18 5.88 12.25
N PHE A 105 -14.15 6.38 11.59
CA PHE A 105 -12.93 6.84 12.23
C PHE A 105 -12.79 8.34 12.06
N CYS A 106 -12.36 9.04 13.11
CA CYS A 106 -12.04 10.45 13.00
C CYS A 106 -10.95 10.68 11.97
N GLN A 107 -11.19 11.66 11.10
CA GLN A 107 -10.24 12.10 10.08
C GLN A 107 -8.91 12.52 10.71
N GLU A 108 -7.87 12.61 9.87
CA GLU A 108 -6.58 13.11 10.32
C GLU A 108 -6.69 14.51 10.96
N GLY A 109 -6.02 14.72 12.10
CA GLY A 109 -6.17 15.95 12.87
C GLY A 109 -7.44 16.02 13.71
N TYR A 110 -8.23 14.94 13.78
CA TYR A 110 -9.39 14.78 14.66
C TYR A 110 -9.28 13.51 15.51
N GLY A 111 -9.87 13.55 16.69
CA GLY A 111 -10.00 12.42 17.60
C GLY A 111 -11.33 12.51 18.34
N THR A 112 -11.68 11.48 19.09
CA THR A 112 -12.91 11.46 19.87
C THR A 112 -12.62 11.33 21.36
N LYS A 113 -13.30 12.15 22.16
CA LYS A 113 -13.25 12.14 23.64
C LYS A 113 -14.24 11.12 24.23
N ASP A 114 -15.43 11.06 23.64
CA ASP A 114 -16.60 10.29 24.08
C ASP A 114 -16.80 9.00 23.26
N GLY A 115 -15.92 8.74 22.30
CA GLY A 115 -16.10 7.68 21.32
C GLY A 115 -17.21 7.97 20.30
N HIS A 116 -17.84 9.14 20.30
CA HIS A 116 -19.02 9.45 19.47
C HIS A 116 -18.80 10.63 18.55
N THR A 117 -18.15 11.70 19.00
CA THR A 117 -17.92 12.92 18.23
C THR A 117 -16.43 13.11 17.95
N CYS A 118 -16.10 13.45 16.72
CA CYS A 118 -14.76 13.76 16.25
C CYS A 118 -14.51 15.25 16.33
N GLU A 119 -13.62 15.63 17.24
CA GLU A 119 -13.18 16.99 17.48
C GLU A 119 -11.73 17.15 17.03
N PRO A 120 -11.30 18.34 16.60
CA PRO A 120 -9.91 18.58 16.27
C PRO A 120 -8.99 18.22 17.46
N LEU A 121 -7.84 17.61 17.20
CA LEU A 121 -6.94 17.14 18.28
C LEU A 121 -6.53 18.27 19.24
N PHE A 122 -6.45 19.51 18.78
CA PHE A 122 -6.13 20.68 19.62
C PHE A 122 -7.28 21.12 20.55
N ALA A 123 -8.52 20.72 20.24
CA ALA A 123 -9.68 20.95 21.08
C ALA A 123 -9.87 19.84 22.12
N LEU A 124 -9.23 18.68 21.90
CA LEU A 124 -9.19 17.60 22.86
C LEU A 124 -8.21 17.97 23.99
N PRO A 125 -8.62 17.86 25.27
CA PRO A 125 -7.72 18.14 26.38
C PRO A 125 -6.47 17.24 26.30
N LEU A 126 -5.29 17.84 26.10
CA LEU A 126 -4.00 17.15 26.13
C LEU A 126 -3.60 16.73 27.56
N ASP A 127 -4.35 17.20 28.54
CA ASP A 127 -3.99 17.16 29.94
C ASP A 127 -4.69 15.96 30.60
N SER A 128 -3.92 14.91 30.79
CA SER A 128 -3.69 14.30 32.11
C SER A 128 -4.82 14.16 33.13
N GLU A 129 -6.07 13.93 32.75
CA GLU A 129 -7.02 13.44 33.76
C GLU A 129 -6.67 11.99 34.08
N GLU A 130 -6.03 11.82 35.25
CA GLU A 130 -6.34 10.75 36.19
C GLU A 130 -7.79 10.36 35.97
N THR A 131 -8.00 9.30 35.17
CA THR A 131 -9.36 8.97 34.73
C THR A 131 -10.05 8.37 35.94
N ASP A 132 -10.97 9.15 36.51
CA ASP A 132 -11.80 8.70 37.61
C ASP A 132 -12.58 7.47 37.15
N THR A 133 -12.39 6.37 37.89
CA THR A 133 -13.08 5.10 37.63
C THR A 133 -14.57 5.15 38.01
N GLY A 134 -15.01 6.23 38.67
CA GLY A 134 -16.34 6.38 39.26
C GLY A 134 -16.51 5.62 40.58
N VAL A 135 -15.45 4.97 41.08
CA VAL A 135 -15.47 4.16 42.31
C VAL A 135 -14.82 4.92 43.45
N ASN A 136 -15.52 5.04 44.58
CA ASN A 136 -15.00 5.68 45.79
C ASN A 136 -14.00 4.77 46.54
N CYS A 137 -12.98 5.36 47.16
CA CYS A 137 -11.97 4.67 47.95
C CYS A 137 -11.76 5.25 49.36
N ASN A 138 -12.73 6.02 49.87
CA ASN A 138 -12.69 6.73 51.17
C ASN A 138 -12.12 5.95 52.37
N TYR A 139 -12.23 4.62 52.42
CA TYR A 139 -11.73 3.79 53.53
C TYR A 139 -10.96 2.53 53.09
N MET A 140 -10.94 2.21 51.80
CA MET A 140 -10.36 0.97 51.29
C MET A 140 -9.54 1.28 50.05
N SER A 141 -8.46 0.53 49.85
CA SER A 141 -7.74 0.57 48.59
C SER A 141 -8.66 0.19 47.43
N CYS A 142 -8.42 0.80 46.27
CA CYS A 142 -9.13 0.51 45.04
C CYS A 142 -9.12 -0.99 44.70
N SER A 143 -10.23 -1.48 44.15
CA SER A 143 -10.36 -2.88 43.75
C SER A 143 -9.32 -3.23 42.68
N SER A 144 -8.64 -4.37 42.83
CA SER A 144 -7.70 -4.89 41.83
C SER A 144 -8.38 -5.21 40.48
N SER A 145 -9.71 -5.40 40.48
CA SER A 145 -10.50 -5.57 39.24
C SER A 145 -10.52 -4.32 38.36
N LEU A 146 -10.29 -3.14 38.93
CA LEU A 146 -10.17 -1.87 38.19
C LEU A 146 -8.80 -1.71 37.55
N GLY A 147 -7.87 -2.66 37.73
CA GLY A 147 -6.51 -2.56 37.23
C GLY A 147 -5.65 -1.58 38.04
N PRO A 148 -4.58 -1.02 37.44
CA PRO A 148 -3.63 -0.16 38.16
C PRO A 148 -4.21 1.22 38.48
N THR A 149 -4.80 1.34 39.66
CA THR A 149 -5.39 2.59 40.20
C THR A 149 -4.58 3.16 41.37
N VAL A 150 -4.75 4.45 41.64
CA VAL A 150 -4.38 5.12 42.89
C VAL A 150 -5.64 5.74 43.49
N CYS A 151 -5.73 5.76 44.83
CA CYS A 151 -6.80 6.47 45.51
C CYS A 151 -6.37 7.93 45.66
N SER A 152 -7.06 8.84 44.99
CA SER A 152 -6.75 10.27 44.95
C SER A 152 -7.93 11.08 45.46
N GLU A 153 -7.66 12.21 46.09
CA GLU A 153 -8.70 13.14 46.53
C GLU A 153 -9.24 13.89 45.29
N SER A 154 -10.54 13.76 45.01
CA SER A 154 -11.17 14.51 43.92
C SER A 154 -11.68 15.86 44.39
N GLU A 155 -11.83 16.83 43.48
CA GLU A 155 -12.33 18.19 43.78
C GLU A 155 -13.71 18.22 44.48
N ALA A 156 -14.44 17.10 44.47
CA ALA A 156 -15.75 16.94 45.11
C ALA A 156 -15.67 16.39 46.56
N GLU A 157 -14.56 16.60 47.27
CA GLU A 157 -14.33 16.15 48.66
C GLU A 157 -14.52 14.64 48.91
N ASN A 158 -14.42 13.83 47.85
CA ASN A 158 -14.50 12.37 47.94
C ASN A 158 -13.23 11.74 47.36
N TRP A 159 -12.67 10.78 48.08
CA TRP A 159 -11.56 9.96 47.60
C TRP A 159 -12.07 9.01 46.53
N ARG A 160 -11.47 9.08 45.35
CA ARG A 160 -11.85 8.26 44.20
C ARG A 160 -10.66 7.48 43.66
N CYS A 161 -11.00 6.30 43.14
CA CYS A 161 -10.07 5.48 42.41
C CYS A 161 -9.83 6.11 41.05
N VAL A 162 -8.61 6.55 40.81
CA VAL A 162 -8.19 7.09 39.52
C VAL A 162 -7.14 6.18 38.91
N CYS A 163 -7.13 6.07 37.59
CA CYS A 163 -6.09 5.30 36.91
C CYS A 163 -4.70 5.88 37.16
N LYS A 164 -3.71 5.02 37.46
CA LYS A 164 -2.31 5.45 37.62
C LYS A 164 -1.82 6.16 36.36
N GLN A 165 -0.83 7.05 36.51
CA GLN A 165 -0.21 7.72 35.38
C GLN A 165 0.23 6.71 34.31
N GLY A 166 -0.13 6.97 33.04
CA GLY A 166 0.13 6.06 31.93
C GLY A 166 -0.94 4.99 31.74
N TYR A 167 -2.02 4.99 32.52
CA TYR A 167 -3.23 4.18 32.32
C TYR A 167 -4.43 5.08 31.93
N THR A 168 -5.48 4.47 31.39
CA THR A 168 -6.76 5.11 31.04
C THR A 168 -7.90 4.14 31.31
N LEU A 169 -9.08 4.64 31.70
CA LEU A 169 -10.23 3.80 32.02
C LEU A 169 -10.92 3.32 30.73
N GLU A 170 -11.08 2.01 30.59
CA GLU A 170 -11.74 1.36 29.46
C GLU A 170 -12.60 0.20 29.97
N ASP A 171 -13.89 0.22 29.65
CA ASP A 171 -14.87 -0.76 30.16
C ASP A 171 -14.81 -0.94 31.70
N GLY A 172 -14.57 0.17 32.41
CA GLY A 172 -14.45 0.17 33.87
C GLY A 172 -13.11 -0.35 34.42
N VAL A 173 -12.12 -0.64 33.57
CA VAL A 173 -10.79 -1.13 33.96
C VAL A 173 -9.70 -0.20 33.45
N CYS A 174 -8.75 0.17 34.30
CA CYS A 174 -7.58 0.95 33.93
C CYS A 174 -6.62 0.12 33.07
N THR A 175 -6.57 0.42 31.77
CA THR A 175 -5.68 -0.21 30.79
C THR A 175 -4.47 0.68 30.51
N LEU A 176 -3.31 0.07 30.25
CA LEU A 176 -2.08 0.82 29.97
C LEU A 176 -2.26 1.61 28.66
N ARG A 177 -2.02 2.93 28.66
CA ARG A 177 -2.17 3.78 27.45
C ARG A 177 -1.36 3.26 26.26
N ASN A 178 -0.23 2.59 26.52
CA ASN A 178 0.58 1.94 25.49
C ASN A 178 -0.19 0.85 24.73
N LYS A 179 -1.12 0.15 25.39
CA LYS A 179 -2.00 -0.83 24.76
C LYS A 179 -2.91 -0.15 23.73
N LYS A 180 -3.49 1.01 24.07
CA LYS A 180 -4.32 1.80 23.14
C LYS A 180 -3.51 2.33 21.94
N ALA A 181 -2.30 2.84 22.18
CA ALA A 181 -1.41 3.24 21.08
C ALA A 181 -1.03 2.05 20.18
N GLN A 182 -0.85 0.86 20.76
CA GLN A 182 -0.61 -0.37 19.99
C GLN A 182 -1.82 -0.76 19.15
N GLU A 183 -3.02 -0.74 19.74
CA GLU A 183 -4.26 -1.05 19.04
C GLU A 183 -4.52 -0.06 17.90
N ILE A 184 -4.28 1.23 18.11
CA ILE A 184 -4.37 2.24 17.04
C ILE A 184 -3.35 1.95 15.94
N VAL A 185 -2.07 1.75 16.27
CA VAL A 185 -1.05 1.48 15.25
C VAL A 185 -1.38 0.22 14.47
N LEU A 186 -1.77 -0.86 15.15
CA LEU A 186 -2.14 -2.11 14.50
C LEU A 186 -3.39 -1.96 13.62
N THR A 187 -4.43 -1.34 14.14
CA THR A 187 -5.67 -1.09 13.38
C THR A 187 -5.40 -0.24 12.16
N MET A 188 -4.62 0.83 12.30
CA MET A 188 -4.33 1.74 11.19
C MET A 188 -3.38 1.11 10.18
N LEU A 189 -2.41 0.30 10.62
CA LEU A 189 -1.60 -0.53 9.74
C LEU A 189 -2.51 -1.47 8.92
N GLU A 190 -3.46 -2.15 9.56
CA GLU A 190 -4.43 -3.01 8.88
C GLU A 190 -5.30 -2.22 7.90
N VAL A 191 -5.83 -1.05 8.28
CA VAL A 191 -6.55 -0.15 7.37
C VAL A 191 -5.69 0.18 6.15
N GLY A 192 -4.43 0.56 6.37
CA GLY A 192 -3.48 0.87 5.29
C GLY A 192 -3.20 -0.33 4.36
N THR A 193 -3.25 -1.56 4.88
CA THR A 193 -3.14 -2.77 4.05
C THR A 193 -4.42 -3.14 3.30
N ARG A 194 -5.53 -2.43 3.49
CA ARG A 194 -6.80 -2.70 2.79
C ARG A 194 -7.24 -1.57 1.89
N GLU A 195 -6.84 -0.35 2.21
CA GLU A 195 -7.37 0.83 1.55
C GLU A 195 -7.06 0.92 0.04
N PRO A 196 -5.97 0.33 -0.54
CA PRO A 196 -5.85 0.21 -1.99
C PRO A 196 -7.00 -0.55 -2.64
N ASP A 197 -7.52 -1.57 -1.94
CA ASP A 197 -8.61 -2.41 -2.42
C ASP A 197 -9.98 -1.84 -2.07
N GLU A 198 -10.12 -1.26 -0.88
CA GLU A 198 -11.39 -0.73 -0.37
C GLU A 198 -11.76 0.62 -1.00
N LEU A 199 -10.77 1.42 -1.41
CA LEU A 199 -11.00 2.64 -2.21
C LEU A 199 -11.02 2.32 -3.70
N ALA A 200 -11.80 1.31 -4.06
CA ALA A 200 -11.92 0.86 -5.42
C ALA A 200 -12.23 2.04 -6.35
N CYS A 201 -11.51 2.07 -7.46
CA CYS A 201 -11.79 2.94 -8.57
C CYS A 201 -13.30 2.94 -8.88
N PRO A 202 -13.97 4.08 -9.05
CA PRO A 202 -15.39 4.05 -9.39
C PRO A 202 -15.60 3.36 -10.75
N GLY A 203 -16.61 2.49 -10.80
CA GLY A 203 -16.81 1.54 -11.90
C GLY A 203 -15.86 0.33 -11.87
N ASP A 204 -15.03 0.20 -10.84
CA ASP A 204 -14.37 -1.06 -10.54
C ASP A 204 -15.41 -2.05 -10.01
N THR A 205 -15.06 -3.27 -10.33
CA THR A 205 -15.80 -4.50 -10.31
C THR A 205 -16.67 -4.76 -9.05
N PHE A 206 -16.43 -4.14 -7.90
CA PHE A 206 -17.29 -4.34 -6.73
C PHE A 206 -18.44 -3.33 -6.56
N GLU A 207 -18.35 -2.08 -7.05
CA GLU A 207 -19.43 -1.09 -6.86
C GLU A 207 -20.69 -1.44 -7.68
N ASP A 208 -20.53 -2.07 -8.85
CA ASP A 208 -21.64 -2.39 -9.77
C ASP A 208 -21.92 -3.91 -9.89
N GLY A 209 -21.37 -4.74 -9.01
CA GLY A 209 -21.46 -6.21 -9.10
C GLY A 209 -20.69 -6.81 -10.29
N THR A 210 -19.84 -6.01 -10.93
CA THR A 210 -19.08 -6.32 -12.15
C THR A 210 -17.86 -7.21 -11.95
N MET A 211 -17.38 -7.47 -10.72
CA MET A 211 -16.33 -8.46 -10.42
C MET A 211 -17.00 -9.77 -10.36
N ASN A 212 -18.10 -9.90 -9.62
CA ASN A 212 -18.92 -11.08 -9.71
C ASN A 212 -19.40 -11.29 -11.15
N ASN A 213 -19.78 -10.26 -11.92
CA ASN A 213 -20.12 -10.45 -13.34
C ASN A 213 -18.91 -10.73 -14.23
N ALA A 214 -17.70 -10.20 -13.97
CA ALA A 214 -16.48 -10.45 -14.74
C ALA A 214 -15.88 -11.82 -14.40
N VAL A 215 -15.90 -12.20 -13.13
CA VAL A 215 -15.71 -13.55 -12.55
C VAL A 215 -16.71 -14.49 -13.20
N MET A 216 -17.99 -14.16 -13.24
CA MET A 216 -19.01 -14.98 -13.90
C MET A 216 -18.81 -14.98 -15.41
N LYS A 217 -18.38 -13.89 -16.07
CA LYS A 217 -18.04 -13.90 -17.50
C LYS A 217 -16.76 -14.68 -17.78
N MET A 218 -15.74 -14.62 -16.93
CA MET A 218 -14.54 -15.46 -17.06
C MET A 218 -14.90 -16.94 -16.87
N VAL A 219 -15.70 -17.26 -15.85
CA VAL A 219 -16.15 -18.63 -15.56
C VAL A 219 -17.11 -19.15 -16.62
N VAL A 220 -18.02 -18.32 -17.13
CA VAL A 220 -19.11 -18.74 -18.02
C VAL A 220 -18.76 -18.53 -19.50
N GLN A 221 -18.11 -17.42 -19.84
CA GLN A 221 -17.81 -17.03 -21.22
C GLN A 221 -16.37 -17.34 -21.63
N MET A 222 -15.46 -17.69 -20.69
CA MET A 222 -14.03 -17.90 -20.96
C MET A 222 -13.43 -16.79 -21.84
N GLU A 223 -13.87 -15.53 -21.67
CA GLU A 223 -13.24 -14.43 -22.39
C GLU A 223 -11.80 -14.29 -21.90
N ASP A 224 -10.86 -14.25 -22.85
CA ASP A 224 -9.45 -14.52 -22.61
C ASP A 224 -8.69 -13.37 -21.90
N GLN A 225 -9.32 -12.22 -21.58
CA GLN A 225 -8.62 -11.06 -20.99
C GLN A 225 -9.50 -10.22 -20.05
N TYR A 226 -8.89 -9.71 -18.99
CA TYR A 226 -9.55 -8.83 -18.03
C TYR A 226 -9.46 -7.38 -18.52
N ASN A 227 -10.59 -6.81 -18.98
CA ASN A 227 -10.64 -5.41 -19.39
C ASN A 227 -10.50 -4.48 -18.18
N MET A 228 -9.32 -3.91 -18.00
CA MET A 228 -8.99 -3.01 -16.88
C MET A 228 -9.49 -1.59 -17.17
N THR A 229 -10.21 -0.99 -16.21
CA THR A 229 -10.54 0.44 -16.29
C THR A 229 -9.27 1.29 -16.20
N LEU A 230 -9.27 2.50 -16.78
CA LEU A 230 -8.12 3.41 -16.69
C LEU A 230 -7.71 3.74 -15.25
N CYS A 231 -8.70 3.82 -14.35
CA CYS A 231 -8.43 4.03 -12.93
C CYS A 231 -7.66 2.83 -12.35
N ARG A 232 -8.11 1.60 -12.63
CA ARG A 232 -7.43 0.38 -12.15
C ARG A 232 -6.06 0.20 -12.79
N THR A 233 -5.90 0.54 -14.07
CA THR A 233 -4.61 0.62 -14.76
C THR A 233 -3.62 1.51 -14.02
N ALA A 234 -4.05 2.67 -13.52
CA ALA A 234 -3.20 3.56 -12.74
C ALA A 234 -2.93 3.09 -11.31
N ALA A 235 -3.82 2.25 -10.74
CA ALA A 235 -3.64 1.66 -9.43
C ALA A 235 -2.76 0.39 -9.42
N GLN A 236 -2.55 -0.28 -10.56
CA GLN A 236 -1.87 -1.59 -10.63
C GLN A 236 -0.53 -1.67 -9.88
N VAL A 237 0.29 -0.61 -9.99
CA VAL A 237 1.61 -0.62 -9.33
C VAL A 237 1.53 -0.65 -7.80
N TYR A 238 0.42 -0.18 -7.22
CA TYR A 238 0.16 -0.32 -5.78
C TYR A 238 -0.05 -1.77 -5.38
N HIS A 239 -0.52 -2.61 -6.30
CA HIS A 239 -0.65 -4.06 -6.16
C HIS A 239 0.60 -4.81 -6.62
N ALA A 240 1.75 -4.14 -6.65
CA ALA A 240 2.98 -4.68 -7.23
C ALA A 240 2.85 -5.20 -8.68
N SER A 241 1.80 -4.80 -9.40
CA SER A 241 1.54 -5.23 -10.78
C SER A 241 2.08 -4.20 -11.78
N PRO A 242 2.75 -4.64 -12.86
CA PRO A 242 3.14 -3.77 -13.96
C PRO A 242 1.92 -3.35 -14.78
N LEU A 243 2.06 -2.31 -15.60
CA LEU A 243 0.97 -1.83 -16.46
C LEU A 243 0.48 -2.89 -17.45
N PRO A 244 -0.78 -2.76 -17.93
CA PRO A 244 -1.36 -3.69 -18.90
C PRO A 244 -0.47 -3.93 -20.11
N LEU A 245 -0.54 -5.14 -20.65
CA LEU A 245 0.06 -5.47 -21.92
C LEU A 245 -0.72 -4.83 -23.06
N VAL A 246 -0.03 -4.56 -24.17
CA VAL A 246 -0.62 -3.99 -25.38
C VAL A 246 -0.38 -4.91 -26.58
N GLU A 247 -1.31 -4.89 -27.53
CA GLU A 247 -1.21 -5.70 -28.73
C GLU A 247 -0.28 -5.06 -29.77
N ARG A 248 0.25 -5.89 -30.68
CA ARG A 248 1.10 -5.42 -31.79
C ARG A 248 0.48 -4.26 -32.58
N GLN A 249 -0.84 -4.30 -32.79
CA GLN A 249 -1.57 -3.32 -33.60
C GLN A 249 -1.65 -1.93 -32.95
N GLU A 250 -1.42 -1.84 -31.64
CA GLU A 250 -1.37 -0.57 -30.91
C GLU A 250 0.00 0.11 -31.03
N LEU A 251 1.01 -0.59 -31.52
CA LEU A 251 2.38 -0.10 -31.67
C LEU A 251 2.64 0.45 -33.07
N ARG A 252 3.26 1.63 -33.16
CA ARG A 252 3.65 2.27 -34.43
C ARG A 252 5.06 1.91 -34.85
N GLU A 253 5.94 1.68 -33.89
CA GLU A 253 7.34 1.36 -34.12
C GLU A 253 7.60 -0.15 -33.99
N ILE A 254 8.82 -0.57 -34.30
CA ILE A 254 9.25 -1.95 -34.08
C ILE A 254 9.53 -2.13 -32.58
N PRO A 255 8.84 -3.06 -31.90
CA PRO A 255 9.10 -3.32 -30.48
C PRO A 255 10.50 -3.89 -30.26
N ILE A 256 11.01 -3.72 -29.05
CA ILE A 256 12.28 -4.30 -28.61
C ILE A 256 12.02 -5.75 -28.24
N MET A 257 12.64 -6.67 -28.98
CA MET A 257 12.50 -8.12 -28.77
C MET A 257 13.45 -8.62 -27.67
N ASN A 258 13.17 -8.25 -26.42
CA ASN A 258 13.95 -8.56 -25.22
C ASN A 258 13.25 -9.54 -24.26
N GLY A 259 12.16 -10.19 -24.71
CA GLY A 259 11.31 -11.08 -23.93
C GLY A 259 11.44 -12.57 -24.26
N TYR A 260 10.50 -13.38 -23.75
CA TYR A 260 10.46 -14.82 -24.01
C TYR A 260 10.11 -15.08 -25.48
N SER A 261 11.02 -15.68 -26.24
CA SER A 261 10.81 -16.09 -27.64
C SER A 261 9.94 -17.35 -27.81
N GLY A 262 9.13 -17.67 -26.79
CA GLY A 262 8.28 -18.85 -26.79
C GLY A 262 7.30 -18.81 -27.96
N LYS A 263 7.39 -19.80 -28.85
CA LYS A 263 6.46 -19.98 -29.99
C LYS A 263 4.98 -20.05 -29.55
N ASP A 264 4.74 -20.31 -28.27
CA ASP A 264 3.41 -20.54 -27.70
C ASP A 264 2.61 -19.24 -27.46
N ASN A 265 3.27 -18.07 -27.36
CA ASN A 265 2.59 -16.77 -27.22
C ASN A 265 2.35 -16.01 -28.54
N ALA A 266 2.69 -16.62 -29.68
CA ALA A 266 2.61 -15.99 -31.00
C ALA A 266 1.18 -15.61 -31.42
N LYS A 267 0.13 -16.11 -30.75
CA LYS A 267 -1.25 -15.85 -31.13
C LYS A 267 -1.69 -14.42 -30.82
N LYS A 268 -1.38 -13.90 -29.62
CA LYS A 268 -1.83 -12.57 -29.19
C LYS A 268 -0.81 -11.45 -29.47
N ASN A 269 0.48 -11.78 -29.63
CA ASN A 269 1.54 -10.79 -29.85
C ASN A 269 1.47 -9.61 -28.86
N LEU A 270 1.50 -9.93 -27.57
CA LEU A 270 1.44 -8.96 -26.49
C LEU A 270 2.82 -8.37 -26.20
N PHE A 271 2.86 -7.09 -25.88
CA PHE A 271 4.06 -6.33 -25.57
C PHE A 271 3.89 -5.56 -24.26
N SER A 272 4.96 -5.48 -23.49
CA SER A 272 4.95 -4.64 -22.30
C SER A 272 5.23 -3.19 -22.64
N VAL A 273 4.54 -2.26 -22.00
CA VAL A 273 4.89 -0.83 -22.07
C VAL A 273 6.03 -0.44 -21.11
N MET A 274 6.48 -1.37 -20.25
CA MET A 274 7.53 -1.11 -19.26
C MET A 274 8.50 -2.29 -19.07
N THR A 275 9.72 -1.99 -18.64
CA THR A 275 10.69 -3.02 -18.25
C THR A 275 10.57 -3.40 -16.78
N MET A 276 11.16 -4.53 -16.38
CA MET A 276 11.28 -4.92 -14.96
C MET A 276 12.01 -3.85 -14.13
N ARG A 277 12.96 -3.11 -14.73
CA ARG A 277 13.63 -1.97 -14.10
C ARG A 277 12.64 -0.85 -13.79
N GLN A 278 11.83 -0.46 -14.76
CA GLN A 278 10.84 0.60 -14.59
C GLN A 278 9.80 0.20 -13.55
N TRP A 279 9.24 -1.02 -13.65
CA TRP A 279 8.30 -1.58 -12.69
C TRP A 279 8.86 -1.53 -11.25
N ARG A 280 10.07 -2.10 -11.05
CA ARG A 280 10.73 -2.10 -9.74
C ARG A 280 10.93 -0.68 -9.24
N SER A 281 11.54 0.19 -10.05
CA SER A 281 11.78 1.59 -9.67
C SER A 281 10.49 2.33 -9.31
N GLN A 282 9.39 2.07 -10.02
CA GLN A 282 8.10 2.69 -9.76
C GLN A 282 7.54 2.25 -8.40
N MET A 283 7.51 0.95 -8.12
CA MET A 283 7.07 0.41 -6.82
C MET A 283 7.92 0.94 -5.66
N LEU A 284 9.25 0.92 -5.82
CA LEU A 284 10.17 1.37 -4.77
C LEU A 284 9.96 2.85 -4.43
N LYS A 285 9.73 3.71 -5.44
CA LYS A 285 9.41 5.13 -5.22
C LYS A 285 8.09 5.31 -4.47
N ILE A 286 7.07 4.53 -4.80
CA ILE A 286 5.76 4.58 -4.13
C ILE A 286 5.89 4.18 -2.66
N MET A 287 6.50 3.02 -2.37
CA MET A 287 6.69 2.57 -0.99
C MET A 287 7.59 3.52 -0.19
N ALA A 288 8.65 4.05 -0.81
CA ALA A 288 9.52 5.05 -0.19
C ALA A 288 8.77 6.34 0.18
N ALA A 289 7.90 6.83 -0.71
CA ALA A 289 7.04 7.98 -0.44
C ALA A 289 6.11 7.74 0.75
N GLN A 290 5.41 6.59 0.75
CA GLN A 290 4.51 6.20 1.84
C GLN A 290 5.28 6.07 3.17
N PHE A 291 6.48 5.51 3.14
CA PHE A 291 7.36 5.44 4.30
C PHE A 291 7.80 6.84 4.80
N ALA A 292 8.15 7.75 3.88
CA ALA A 292 8.47 9.13 4.23
C ALA A 292 7.29 9.84 4.91
N TYR A 293 6.07 9.66 4.40
CA TYR A 293 4.87 10.19 5.04
C TYR A 293 4.66 9.54 6.41
N ALA A 294 4.85 8.23 6.50
CA ALA A 294 4.70 7.48 7.74
C ALA A 294 5.61 8.00 8.87
N ILE A 295 6.79 8.55 8.57
CA ILE A 295 7.73 9.06 9.59
C ILE A 295 7.59 10.57 9.85
N VAL A 296 7.11 11.35 8.86
CA VAL A 296 6.98 12.83 8.97
C VAL A 296 5.62 13.25 9.54
N LEU A 297 4.56 12.49 9.28
CA LEU A 297 3.21 12.85 9.73
C LEU A 297 3.15 12.94 11.27
N PRO A 298 2.63 14.04 11.83
CA PRO A 298 2.57 14.22 13.28
C PRO A 298 1.65 13.19 13.94
N ASP A 299 0.56 12.83 13.27
CA ASP A 299 -0.39 11.84 13.73
C ASP A 299 0.18 10.42 13.64
N LEU A 300 0.16 9.69 14.76
CA LEU A 300 0.68 8.33 14.82
C LEU A 300 -0.19 7.35 14.03
N GLY A 301 -1.51 7.47 14.14
CA GLY A 301 -2.44 6.56 13.49
C GLY A 301 -2.38 6.69 11.97
N GLU A 302 -2.38 7.93 11.47
CA GLU A 302 -2.23 8.20 10.04
C GLU A 302 -0.88 7.72 9.53
N GLY A 303 0.24 8.02 10.20
CA GLY A 303 1.51 7.53 9.68
C GLY A 303 1.66 6.01 9.80
N ALA A 304 1.01 5.37 10.77
CA ALA A 304 0.87 3.91 10.79
C ALA A 304 0.02 3.43 9.59
N ARG A 305 -1.05 4.13 9.23
CA ARG A 305 -1.81 3.88 7.99
C ARG A 305 -0.91 3.94 6.78
N ARG A 306 -0.16 5.05 6.58
CA ARG A 306 0.79 5.20 5.46
C ARG A 306 1.84 4.09 5.42
N LEU A 307 2.30 3.62 6.57
CA LEU A 307 3.19 2.45 6.62
C LEU A 307 2.47 1.18 6.13
N GLY A 308 1.22 0.97 6.55
CA GLY A 308 0.34 -0.08 6.05
C GLY A 308 0.17 -0.03 4.53
N ASN A 309 0.06 1.17 3.96
CA ASN A 309 0.01 1.37 2.50
C ASN A 309 1.25 0.82 1.80
N ALA A 310 2.43 1.06 2.38
CA ALA A 310 3.68 0.51 1.86
C ALA A 310 3.71 -1.02 2.01
N PHE A 311 3.13 -1.55 3.10
CA PHE A 311 3.04 -3.00 3.34
C PHE A 311 2.08 -3.71 2.40
N HIS A 312 0.99 -3.06 2.00
CA HIS A 312 0.13 -3.53 0.92
C HIS A 312 0.96 -3.86 -0.32
N THR A 313 1.65 -2.86 -0.88
CA THR A 313 2.48 -3.03 -2.08
C THR A 313 3.64 -4.00 -1.87
N LEU A 314 4.25 -3.99 -0.69
CA LEU A 314 5.34 -4.91 -0.36
C LEU A 314 4.85 -6.36 -0.36
N SER A 315 3.74 -6.63 0.32
CA SER A 315 3.19 -7.98 0.50
C SER A 315 2.54 -8.51 -0.78
N ASP A 316 1.87 -7.68 -1.57
CA ASP A 316 1.49 -8.03 -2.95
C ASP A 316 2.73 -8.37 -3.79
N GLY A 317 3.86 -7.71 -3.55
CA GLY A 317 5.13 -8.08 -4.16
C GLY A 317 5.68 -9.46 -3.77
N PHE A 318 5.15 -10.09 -2.72
CA PHE A 318 5.42 -11.48 -2.33
C PHE A 318 4.23 -12.41 -2.60
N SER A 319 3.08 -11.88 -3.01
CA SER A 319 1.96 -12.66 -3.52
C SER A 319 2.34 -13.25 -4.88
N ALA A 320 2.21 -14.56 -5.01
CA ALA A 320 2.67 -15.28 -6.19
C ALA A 320 1.85 -14.96 -7.46
N SER A 321 0.67 -14.38 -7.29
CA SER A 321 -0.19 -13.91 -8.38
C SER A 321 0.15 -12.51 -8.90
N HIS A 322 0.95 -11.73 -8.18
CA HIS A 322 1.46 -10.44 -8.64
C HIS A 322 2.94 -10.51 -9.01
N VAL A 323 3.73 -11.37 -8.36
CA VAL A 323 5.16 -11.51 -8.65
C VAL A 323 5.58 -12.98 -8.54
N GLU A 324 6.00 -13.54 -9.67
CA GLU A 324 6.60 -14.87 -9.68
C GLU A 324 8.07 -14.78 -9.24
N ARG A 325 8.45 -15.56 -8.23
CA ARG A 325 9.80 -15.57 -7.66
C ARG A 325 10.50 -16.92 -7.89
N LYS A 326 11.82 -16.87 -8.03
CA LYS A 326 12.65 -18.07 -8.16
C LYS A 326 12.68 -18.80 -6.82
N HIS A 327 12.62 -20.13 -6.84
CA HIS A 327 12.87 -21.00 -5.67
C HIS A 327 11.86 -20.85 -4.51
N ALA A 328 10.58 -20.57 -4.82
CA ALA A 328 9.52 -20.62 -3.81
C ALA A 328 9.16 -22.06 -3.37
N ASP A 329 9.72 -23.09 -4.03
CA ASP A 329 9.42 -24.48 -3.74
C ASP A 329 10.25 -25.01 -2.55
N GLY A 330 9.75 -24.85 -1.33
CA GLY A 330 10.27 -25.57 -0.16
C GLY A 330 9.90 -24.94 1.19
N ASP A 331 9.71 -25.80 2.20
CA ASP A 331 9.47 -25.43 3.61
C ASP A 331 10.75 -24.90 4.30
N LEU A 332 11.50 -24.03 3.62
CA LEU A 332 12.67 -23.40 4.21
C LEU A 332 12.22 -22.31 5.18
N PRO A 333 12.80 -22.23 6.39
CA PRO A 333 12.51 -21.11 7.28
C PRO A 333 13.01 -19.81 6.65
N ALA A 334 12.22 -18.74 6.80
CA ALA A 334 12.68 -17.42 6.40
C ALA A 334 13.89 -16.97 7.22
N SER A 335 14.94 -16.63 6.48
CA SER A 335 16.16 -16.01 6.95
C SER A 335 16.45 -14.83 6.03
N GLU A 336 17.32 -13.92 6.44
CA GLU A 336 17.70 -12.81 5.56
C GLU A 336 18.24 -13.30 4.21
N GLN A 337 19.01 -14.39 4.22
CA GLN A 337 19.59 -14.95 3.01
C GLN A 337 18.52 -15.61 2.14
N SER A 338 17.68 -16.48 2.71
CA SER A 338 16.61 -17.13 1.92
C SER A 338 15.63 -16.11 1.34
N CYS A 339 15.28 -15.05 2.08
CA CYS A 339 14.42 -13.99 1.54
C CYS A 339 15.08 -13.15 0.45
N ARG A 340 16.40 -12.92 0.52
CA ARG A 340 17.16 -12.27 -0.57
C ARG A 340 17.26 -13.16 -1.81
N ASP A 341 17.30 -14.47 -1.63
CA ASP A 341 17.43 -15.44 -2.73
C ASP A 341 16.11 -15.67 -3.49
N LEU A 342 14.97 -15.30 -2.89
CA LEU A 342 13.64 -15.25 -3.53
C LEU A 342 13.52 -14.08 -4.51
N MET A 343 14.33 -14.09 -5.57
CA MET A 343 14.37 -13.01 -6.56
C MET A 343 13.12 -13.03 -7.46
N PRO A 344 12.50 -11.86 -7.73
CA PRO A 344 11.49 -11.74 -8.78
C PRO A 344 12.03 -12.21 -10.13
N THR A 345 11.26 -13.07 -10.79
CA THR A 345 11.53 -13.58 -12.14
C THR A 345 10.59 -12.98 -13.17
N MET A 346 9.38 -12.63 -12.75
CA MET A 346 8.37 -11.94 -13.54
C MET A 346 7.46 -11.15 -12.60
N ALA A 347 7.07 -9.95 -13.03
CA ALA A 347 5.96 -9.24 -12.43
C ALA A 347 4.71 -9.55 -13.26
N THR A 348 3.67 -10.06 -12.62
CA THR A 348 2.44 -10.52 -13.27
C THR A 348 1.47 -9.36 -13.43
N SER A 349 0.97 -9.12 -14.65
CA SER A 349 0.00 -8.05 -14.87
C SER A 349 -1.43 -8.53 -14.59
N MET A 350 -2.23 -7.68 -13.96
CA MET A 350 -3.60 -8.02 -13.55
C MET A 350 -4.58 -8.19 -14.72
N ASP A 351 -4.24 -7.73 -15.93
CA ASP A 351 -5.06 -7.87 -17.14
C ASP A 351 -5.03 -9.30 -17.73
N VAL A 352 -4.00 -10.07 -17.37
CA VAL A 352 -3.74 -11.43 -17.88
C VAL A 352 -3.70 -12.49 -16.78
N VAL A 353 -4.05 -12.15 -15.54
CA VAL A 353 -4.07 -13.09 -14.40
C VAL A 353 -5.46 -13.71 -14.20
N ASN A 354 -5.49 -15.01 -13.91
CA ASN A 354 -6.67 -15.68 -13.39
C ASN A 354 -6.81 -15.40 -11.90
N PHE A 355 -7.69 -14.46 -11.60
CA PHE A 355 -7.97 -14.02 -10.24
C PHE A 355 -8.41 -15.15 -9.28
N PHE A 356 -8.97 -16.26 -9.77
CA PHE A 356 -9.34 -17.38 -8.88
C PHE A 356 -8.15 -18.17 -8.37
N LEU A 357 -7.05 -18.20 -9.13
CA LEU A 357 -5.82 -18.88 -8.71
C LEU A 357 -4.96 -18.00 -7.79
N HIS A 358 -5.31 -16.71 -7.70
CA HIS A 358 -4.77 -15.72 -6.76
C HIS A 358 -5.02 -16.13 -5.31
N VAL A 359 -6.28 -16.47 -4.97
CA VAL A 359 -6.71 -16.67 -3.59
C VAL A 359 -5.99 -17.84 -2.91
N PRO A 360 -5.91 -19.05 -3.51
CA PRO A 360 -5.19 -20.16 -2.88
C PRO A 360 -3.69 -19.92 -2.74
N ALA A 361 -3.09 -19.11 -3.63
CA ALA A 361 -1.67 -18.78 -3.57
C ALA A 361 -1.35 -17.86 -2.38
N ASP A 362 -2.25 -16.95 -2.03
CA ASP A 362 -2.05 -16.00 -0.93
C ASP A 362 -2.39 -16.56 0.45
N MET A 363 -3.19 -17.63 0.52
CA MET A 363 -3.72 -18.12 1.81
C MET A 363 -2.76 -19.05 2.58
N LYS A 364 -1.63 -19.47 2.01
CA LYS A 364 -0.69 -20.36 2.69
C LYS A 364 0.23 -19.61 3.66
N GLU A 365 -0.17 -19.53 4.92
CA GLU A 365 0.62 -18.86 5.98
C GLU A 365 1.98 -19.54 6.26
N SER A 366 2.16 -20.79 5.83
CA SER A 366 3.42 -21.53 5.95
C SER A 366 4.33 -21.41 4.72
N ASP A 367 3.95 -20.62 3.72
CA ASP A 367 4.78 -20.39 2.55
C ASP A 367 5.96 -19.46 2.89
N ILE A 368 7.14 -19.77 2.35
CA ILE A 368 8.33 -18.92 2.44
C ILE A 368 8.05 -17.48 1.97
N LEU A 369 7.13 -17.29 1.01
CA LEU A 369 6.71 -15.97 0.54
C LEU A 369 6.06 -15.14 1.66
N PHE A 370 5.15 -15.75 2.43
CA PHE A 370 4.51 -15.10 3.58
C PHE A 370 5.55 -14.72 4.63
N ASP A 371 6.41 -15.66 4.98
CA ASP A 371 7.42 -15.44 6.01
C ASP A 371 8.45 -14.37 5.60
N CYS A 372 8.79 -14.28 4.30
CA CYS A 372 9.69 -13.26 3.78
C CYS A 372 9.03 -11.89 3.65
N SER A 373 7.76 -11.79 3.27
CA SER A 373 7.00 -10.54 3.37
C SER A 373 7.04 -10.02 4.82
N ARG A 374 6.63 -10.86 5.78
CA ARG A 374 6.67 -10.54 7.21
C ARG A 374 8.06 -10.10 7.67
N PHE A 375 9.12 -10.79 7.24
CA PHE A 375 10.50 -10.44 7.59
C PHE A 375 10.88 -9.01 7.16
N TYR A 376 10.51 -8.61 5.93
CA TYR A 376 10.79 -7.26 5.44
C TYR A 376 9.89 -6.21 6.09
N GLU A 377 8.63 -6.52 6.36
CA GLU A 377 7.72 -5.67 7.15
C GLU A 377 8.29 -5.43 8.56
N GLU A 378 8.78 -6.47 9.25
CA GLU A 378 9.43 -6.34 10.55
C GLU A 378 10.63 -5.36 10.51
N LYS A 379 11.46 -5.44 9.47
CA LYS A 379 12.57 -4.51 9.27
C LYS A 379 12.08 -3.08 9.04
N ALA A 380 11.06 -2.90 8.21
CA ALA A 380 10.47 -1.58 7.95
C ALA A 380 9.83 -0.97 9.21
N ILE A 381 9.12 -1.76 10.03
CA ILE A 381 8.56 -1.29 11.31
C ILE A 381 9.67 -0.81 12.25
N LYS A 382 10.81 -1.52 12.32
CA LYS A 382 11.97 -1.10 13.12
C LYS A 382 12.56 0.23 12.63
N LEU A 383 12.71 0.40 11.32
CA LEU A 383 13.17 1.66 10.74
C LEU A 383 12.19 2.81 11.01
N TRP A 384 10.90 2.57 10.81
CA TRP A 384 9.84 3.53 11.10
C TRP A 384 9.85 3.96 12.57
N ALA A 385 9.93 3.01 13.50
CA ALA A 385 10.02 3.29 14.93
C ALA A 385 11.28 4.09 15.28
N ALA A 386 12.42 3.76 14.68
CA ALA A 386 13.66 4.50 14.89
C ALA A 386 13.59 5.94 14.36
N ALA A 387 12.99 6.15 13.18
CA ALA A 387 12.77 7.48 12.60
C ALA A 387 11.82 8.32 13.45
N ARG A 388 10.67 7.75 13.84
CA ARG A 388 9.68 8.40 14.72
C ARG A 388 10.26 8.75 16.10
N HIS A 389 11.16 7.91 16.62
CA HIS A 389 11.89 8.20 17.85
C HIS A 389 12.86 9.38 17.68
N ALA A 390 13.54 9.48 16.54
CA ALA A 390 14.47 10.56 16.23
C ALA A 390 13.80 11.92 15.97
N VAL A 391 12.51 11.92 15.63
CA VAL A 391 11.71 13.10 15.24
C VAL A 391 12.24 13.73 13.95
N VAL A 392 11.50 13.55 12.85
CA VAL A 392 11.91 14.01 11.52
C VAL A 392 11.24 15.35 11.21
N THR A 393 11.99 16.44 11.33
CA THR A 393 11.51 17.82 11.07
C THR A 393 12.11 18.47 9.83
N GLU A 394 13.07 17.81 9.19
CA GLU A 394 13.77 18.32 8.00
C GLU A 394 13.66 17.35 6.82
N LEU A 395 13.55 17.90 5.60
CA LEU A 395 13.46 17.12 4.37
C LEU A 395 14.69 16.22 4.14
N SER A 396 15.89 16.74 4.42
CA SER A 396 17.15 15.99 4.31
C SER A 396 17.12 14.75 5.20
N VAL A 397 16.75 14.91 6.47
CA VAL A 397 16.63 13.81 7.43
C VAL A 397 15.56 12.80 6.99
N ALA A 398 14.42 13.26 6.47
CA ALA A 398 13.40 12.36 5.91
C ALA A 398 13.96 11.51 4.76
N ASN A 399 14.72 12.14 3.86
CA ASN A 399 15.33 11.47 2.71
C ASN A 399 16.46 10.50 3.12
N GLU A 400 17.21 10.77 4.19
CA GLU A 400 18.15 9.80 4.78
C GLU A 400 17.43 8.52 5.24
N TRP A 401 16.29 8.66 5.91
CA TRP A 401 15.46 7.51 6.30
C TRP A 401 14.85 6.77 5.09
N VAL A 402 14.50 7.51 4.03
CA VAL A 402 14.09 6.91 2.75
C VAL A 402 15.20 6.06 2.14
N GLU A 403 16.43 6.57 2.08
CA GLU A 403 17.57 5.80 1.58
C GLU A 403 17.79 4.52 2.38
N ARG A 404 17.64 4.60 3.71
CA ARG A 404 17.74 3.43 4.58
C ARG A 404 16.66 2.39 4.32
N VAL A 405 15.39 2.77 4.20
CA VAL A 405 14.33 1.78 3.90
C VAL A 405 14.52 1.18 2.51
N VAL A 406 14.96 1.96 1.53
CA VAL A 406 15.30 1.47 0.19
C VAL A 406 16.44 0.45 0.25
N ALA A 407 17.54 0.76 0.95
CA ALA A 407 18.72 -0.09 1.00
C ALA A 407 18.55 -1.34 1.88
N GLU A 408 17.90 -1.20 3.04
CA GLU A 408 17.80 -2.25 4.06
C GLU A 408 16.57 -3.17 3.86
N VAL A 409 15.52 -2.67 3.21
CA VAL A 409 14.25 -3.40 3.03
C VAL A 409 13.90 -3.58 1.56
N LEU A 410 13.65 -2.49 0.84
CA LEU A 410 12.94 -2.58 -0.43
C LEU A 410 13.80 -3.16 -1.57
N CYS A 411 15.05 -2.72 -1.73
CA CYS A 411 15.94 -3.28 -2.75
C CYS A 411 16.31 -4.74 -2.50
N PRO A 412 16.60 -5.18 -1.26
CA PRO A 412 16.72 -6.60 -0.94
C PRO A 412 15.45 -7.41 -1.25
N ALA A 413 14.26 -6.89 -0.91
CA ALA A 413 12.99 -7.56 -1.15
C ALA A 413 12.66 -7.73 -2.65
N PHE A 414 13.17 -6.83 -3.50
CA PHE A 414 12.96 -6.83 -4.95
C PHE A 414 14.28 -6.92 -5.73
N ALA A 415 15.20 -7.75 -5.25
CA ALA A 415 16.49 -7.97 -5.90
C ALA A 415 16.29 -8.67 -7.24
N ILE A 416 16.64 -8.00 -8.34
CA ILE A 416 16.61 -8.55 -9.70
C ILE A 416 18.04 -8.45 -10.25
N PRO A 417 18.61 -9.54 -10.80
CA PRO A 417 19.91 -9.49 -11.45
C PRO A 417 19.94 -8.47 -12.59
N ASP A 418 21.07 -7.80 -12.83
CA ASP A 418 21.18 -6.76 -13.86
C ASP A 418 20.67 -7.19 -15.24
N LYS A 419 20.97 -8.44 -15.64
CA LYS A 419 20.50 -9.03 -16.90
C LYS A 419 18.98 -9.21 -17.00
N GLY A 420 18.28 -9.21 -15.88
CA GLY A 420 16.83 -9.34 -15.79
C GLY A 420 16.09 -8.01 -15.78
N LEU A 421 16.79 -6.90 -15.54
CA LEU A 421 16.17 -5.57 -15.37
C LEU A 421 15.57 -5.03 -16.66
N ASP A 422 16.19 -5.30 -17.79
CA ASP A 422 15.72 -4.79 -19.08
C ASP A 422 14.79 -5.77 -19.80
N ARG A 423 14.31 -6.82 -19.12
CA ARG A 423 13.24 -7.69 -19.62
C ARG A 423 11.89 -6.96 -19.57
N PRO A 424 10.93 -7.30 -20.46
CA PRO A 424 9.57 -6.79 -20.33
C PRO A 424 8.95 -7.22 -18.99
N ALA A 425 8.25 -6.30 -18.33
CA ALA A 425 7.44 -6.63 -17.16
C ALA A 425 6.00 -6.98 -17.59
N GLY A 426 5.28 -7.73 -16.77
CA GLY A 426 3.92 -8.17 -17.09
C GLY A 426 3.88 -9.59 -17.63
N GLY A 427 2.67 -10.01 -17.95
CA GLY A 427 2.38 -11.39 -18.32
C GLY A 427 1.87 -12.21 -17.15
N ALA A 428 1.68 -13.51 -17.36
CA ALA A 428 1.35 -14.50 -16.37
C ALA A 428 1.81 -15.88 -16.87
N SER A 429 2.41 -16.71 -16.01
CA SER A 429 2.71 -18.09 -16.38
C SER A 429 1.43 -18.88 -16.61
N ALA A 430 1.54 -20.10 -17.14
CA ALA A 430 0.38 -20.96 -17.37
C ALA A 430 -0.41 -21.26 -16.08
N TYR A 431 0.25 -21.19 -14.92
CA TYR A 431 -0.39 -21.39 -13.63
C TYR A 431 -1.21 -20.17 -13.20
N TYR A 432 -0.77 -18.96 -13.52
CA TYR A 432 -1.47 -17.73 -13.11
C TYR A 432 -2.29 -17.08 -14.22
N SER A 433 -2.17 -17.52 -15.48
CA SER A 433 -2.82 -16.85 -16.62
C SER A 433 -4.34 -17.04 -16.63
N ALA A 434 -5.03 -15.98 -17.07
CA ALA A 434 -6.46 -15.97 -17.38
C ALA A 434 -6.82 -17.05 -18.41
N THR A 435 -5.94 -17.28 -19.40
CA THR A 435 -6.08 -18.38 -20.36
C THR A 435 -5.66 -19.69 -19.70
N THR A 436 -6.63 -20.49 -19.26
CA THR A 436 -6.36 -21.68 -18.45
C THR A 436 -5.35 -22.59 -19.16
N TYR A 437 -4.21 -22.86 -18.51
CA TYR A 437 -3.08 -23.69 -18.99
C TYR A 437 -2.20 -23.11 -20.11
N HIS A 438 -2.38 -21.86 -20.50
CA HIS A 438 -1.51 -21.20 -21.46
C HIS A 438 -0.85 -19.98 -20.82
N PRO A 439 0.48 -19.83 -20.91
CA PRO A 439 1.13 -18.65 -20.38
C PRO A 439 0.82 -17.45 -21.28
N GLU A 440 0.51 -16.30 -20.70
CA GLU A 440 0.35 -15.04 -21.43
C GLU A 440 1.56 -14.16 -21.13
N LEU A 441 2.60 -14.20 -21.96
CA LEU A 441 3.87 -13.53 -21.69
C LEU A 441 4.12 -12.45 -22.74
N PRO A 442 4.67 -11.30 -22.35
CA PRO A 442 5.11 -10.29 -23.31
C PRO A 442 6.24 -10.84 -24.18
N VAL A 443 6.07 -10.73 -25.49
CA VAL A 443 7.07 -11.14 -26.49
C VAL A 443 8.27 -10.17 -26.48
N GLY A 444 8.02 -8.91 -26.12
CA GLY A 444 9.02 -7.87 -26.01
C GLY A 444 8.48 -6.65 -25.29
N THR A 445 9.21 -5.56 -25.38
CA THR A 445 8.82 -4.25 -24.83
C THR A 445 8.47 -3.32 -26.00
N ALA A 446 7.42 -2.51 -25.87
CA ALA A 446 7.14 -1.41 -26.78
C ALA A 446 8.39 -0.51 -26.94
N SER A 447 8.50 0.22 -28.04
CA SER A 447 9.52 1.27 -28.13
C SER A 447 9.27 2.35 -27.06
N GLU A 448 10.28 3.16 -26.75
CA GLU A 448 10.10 4.23 -25.76
C GLU A 448 9.04 5.25 -26.22
N SER A 449 9.04 5.61 -27.51
CA SER A 449 8.04 6.52 -28.08
C SER A 449 6.62 5.94 -28.04
N ASP A 450 6.43 4.66 -28.38
CA ASP A 450 5.12 4.03 -28.29
C ASP A 450 4.63 3.91 -26.83
N ALA A 451 5.51 3.51 -25.91
CA ALA A 451 5.17 3.43 -24.49
C ALA A 451 4.75 4.81 -23.95
N GLU A 452 5.54 5.86 -24.22
CA GLU A 452 5.21 7.23 -23.80
C GLU A 452 3.88 7.71 -24.37
N ARG A 453 3.61 7.47 -25.66
CA ARG A 453 2.35 7.83 -26.31
C ARG A 453 1.16 7.11 -25.68
N ILE A 454 1.27 5.80 -25.46
CA ILE A 454 0.19 5.00 -24.86
C ILE A 454 -0.08 5.46 -23.42
N ILE A 455 0.98 5.62 -22.62
CA ILE A 455 0.87 6.10 -21.24
C ILE A 455 0.30 7.53 -21.20
N ALA A 456 0.66 8.40 -22.14
CA ALA A 456 0.08 9.74 -22.25
C ALA A 456 -1.43 9.67 -22.54
N ALA A 457 -1.87 8.82 -23.46
CA ALA A 457 -3.30 8.62 -23.74
C ALA A 457 -4.05 8.08 -22.50
N TRP A 458 -3.45 7.16 -21.74
CA TRP A 458 -4.04 6.70 -20.47
C TRP A 458 -4.13 7.80 -19.43
N ARG A 459 -3.13 8.68 -19.31
CA ARG A 459 -3.17 9.84 -18.41
C ARG A 459 -4.28 10.81 -18.79
N GLU A 460 -4.42 11.13 -20.06
CA GLU A 460 -5.48 12.02 -20.56
C GLU A 460 -6.86 11.42 -20.30
N GLY A 461 -7.06 10.13 -20.63
CA GLY A 461 -8.31 9.44 -20.37
C GLY A 461 -8.63 9.33 -18.87
N LEU A 462 -7.62 9.15 -18.02
CA LEU A 462 -7.78 9.15 -16.57
C LEU A 462 -8.22 10.51 -16.02
N VAL A 463 -7.63 11.61 -16.53
CA VAL A 463 -8.06 12.97 -16.19
C VAL A 463 -9.51 13.20 -16.62
N ALA A 464 -9.85 12.84 -17.87
CA ALA A 464 -11.21 12.97 -18.38
C ALA A 464 -12.23 12.15 -17.57
N ASN A 465 -11.92 10.90 -17.23
CA ASN A 465 -12.76 10.06 -16.39
C ASN A 465 -12.97 10.70 -15.01
N ARG A 466 -11.90 11.20 -14.39
CA ARG A 466 -11.99 11.88 -13.11
C ARG A 466 -12.82 13.16 -13.19
N GLU A 467 -12.69 13.97 -14.24
CA GLU A 467 -13.46 15.21 -14.41
C GLU A 467 -14.95 14.96 -14.66
N ALA A 468 -15.29 13.84 -15.31
CA ALA A 468 -16.67 13.43 -15.59
C ALA A 468 -17.41 12.92 -14.34
N GLU A 469 -16.70 12.60 -13.27
CA GLU A 469 -17.26 11.97 -12.07
C GLU A 469 -17.75 12.97 -11.03
N ASP A 470 -18.63 12.51 -10.13
CA ASP A 470 -19.14 13.33 -9.02
C ASP A 470 -17.97 13.87 -8.18
N PRO A 471 -17.94 15.17 -7.80
CA PRO A 471 -16.86 15.78 -7.02
C PRO A 471 -16.43 15.01 -5.76
N ARG A 472 -17.34 14.23 -5.14
CA ARG A 472 -17.02 13.37 -3.99
C ARG A 472 -16.23 12.14 -4.43
N LYS A 473 -16.56 11.55 -5.58
CA LYS A 473 -15.89 10.40 -6.20
C LYS A 473 -14.60 10.76 -6.93
N GLN A 474 -14.43 12.00 -7.39
CA GLN A 474 -13.19 12.46 -8.05
C GLN A 474 -11.94 12.26 -7.19
N ARG A 475 -12.10 12.17 -5.86
CA ARG A 475 -11.02 11.94 -4.90
C ARG A 475 -10.51 10.50 -4.90
N SER A 476 -11.32 9.56 -5.39
CA SER A 476 -11.00 8.14 -5.53
C SER A 476 -10.33 7.80 -6.86
N TYR A 477 -10.18 8.79 -7.74
CA TYR A 477 -9.42 8.61 -8.96
C TYR A 477 -7.94 8.99 -8.76
N PRO A 478 -7.02 8.16 -9.31
CA PRO A 478 -5.66 8.57 -9.60
C PRO A 478 -5.59 9.96 -10.21
N SER A 479 -4.75 10.82 -9.64
CA SER A 479 -4.47 12.12 -10.24
C SER A 479 -3.50 12.05 -11.41
N GLY A 480 -2.99 10.86 -11.69
CA GLY A 480 -2.26 10.53 -12.90
C GLY A 480 -1.56 9.18 -12.77
N LEU A 481 -0.70 8.89 -13.75
CA LEU A 481 0.03 7.64 -13.86
C LEU A 481 1.52 7.93 -14.06
N TYR A 482 2.35 7.74 -13.05
CA TYR A 482 3.80 7.95 -13.15
C TYR A 482 4.52 6.67 -13.60
N VAL A 483 5.40 6.75 -14.59
CA VAL A 483 6.30 5.66 -14.99
C VAL A 483 7.71 6.25 -15.07
N PRO A 484 8.70 5.69 -14.35
CA PRO A 484 10.07 6.21 -14.39
C PRO A 484 10.72 5.95 -15.77
N PRO A 485 11.70 6.77 -16.18
CA PRO A 485 12.51 6.51 -17.37
C PRO A 485 13.15 5.10 -17.35
N ARG A 486 13.36 4.51 -18.54
CA ARG A 486 13.93 3.15 -18.69
C ARG A 486 15.32 2.97 -18.10
N SER A 487 16.07 4.06 -17.94
CA SER A 487 17.42 4.05 -17.38
C SER A 487 17.44 4.20 -15.86
N GLU A 488 16.33 4.57 -15.22
CA GLU A 488 16.29 4.84 -13.78
C GLU A 488 16.20 3.55 -12.96
N ASP A 489 17.16 3.37 -12.05
CA ASP A 489 17.23 2.25 -11.14
C ASP A 489 17.41 2.75 -9.70
N VAL A 490 16.32 2.74 -8.92
CA VAL A 490 16.32 3.19 -7.52
C VAL A 490 17.33 2.41 -6.68
N CYS A 491 17.60 1.13 -6.99
CA CYS A 491 18.57 0.35 -6.22
C CYS A 491 20.03 0.69 -6.53
N LYS A 492 20.31 1.34 -7.67
CA LYS A 492 21.64 1.90 -7.99
C LYS A 492 21.75 3.35 -7.55
N THR A 493 20.65 4.09 -7.53
CA THR A 493 20.61 5.50 -7.15
C THR A 493 19.41 5.75 -6.22
N PRO A 494 19.55 5.46 -4.91
CA PRO A 494 18.47 5.58 -3.93
C PRO A 494 17.84 6.97 -3.85
N SER A 495 18.60 8.02 -4.20
CA SER A 495 18.09 9.39 -4.27
C SER A 495 16.98 9.60 -5.30
N LEU A 496 16.79 8.68 -6.26
CA LEU A 496 15.64 8.69 -7.15
C LEU A 496 14.31 8.44 -6.42
N ALA A 497 14.35 7.92 -5.19
CA ALA A 497 13.19 7.70 -4.32
C ALA A 497 12.96 8.82 -3.29
N HIS A 498 13.80 9.86 -3.27
CA HIS A 498 13.63 11.00 -2.36
C HIS A 498 12.31 11.72 -2.60
N ILE A 499 11.66 12.15 -1.51
CA ILE A 499 10.54 13.09 -1.57
C ILE A 499 11.08 14.50 -1.81
N ASN A 500 10.25 15.35 -2.41
CA ASN A 500 10.56 16.76 -2.61
C ASN A 500 9.97 17.63 -1.47
N SER A 501 10.36 18.91 -1.44
CA SER A 501 9.88 19.87 -0.44
C SER A 501 8.35 19.99 -0.40
N ARG A 502 7.67 20.00 -1.55
CA ARG A 502 6.21 20.09 -1.61
C ARG A 502 5.54 18.93 -0.87
N HIS A 503 6.04 17.71 -1.06
CA HIS A 503 5.49 16.52 -0.42
C HIS A 503 5.79 16.50 1.08
N PHE A 504 7.00 16.88 1.46
CA PHE A 504 7.41 17.01 2.84
C PHE A 504 6.57 18.05 3.59
N GLU A 505 6.40 19.24 3.03
CA GLU A 505 5.57 20.30 3.59
C GLU A 505 4.10 19.88 3.68
N ALA A 506 3.58 19.17 2.67
CA ALA A 506 2.23 18.64 2.75
C ALA A 506 2.09 17.61 3.89
N ALA A 507 3.09 16.75 4.12
CA ALA A 507 3.09 15.76 5.19
C ALA A 507 3.18 16.41 6.58
N ILE A 508 4.18 17.27 6.81
CA ILE A 508 4.40 17.86 8.14
C ILE A 508 3.25 18.77 8.58
N ASN A 509 2.59 19.42 7.62
CA ASN A 509 1.43 20.28 7.87
C ASN A 509 0.09 19.53 7.85
N ASN A 510 0.09 18.19 7.78
CA ASN A 510 -1.13 17.39 7.72
C ASN A 510 -2.09 17.89 6.59
N ARG A 511 -1.55 17.98 5.38
CA ARG A 511 -2.27 18.38 4.15
C ARG A 511 -2.23 17.29 3.09
N LEU A 512 -1.80 16.08 3.45
CA LEU A 512 -1.92 14.93 2.56
C LEU A 512 -3.38 14.49 2.52
N PRO A 513 -4.02 14.39 1.35
CA PRO A 513 -5.36 13.83 1.28
C PRO A 513 -5.36 12.37 1.77
N PRO A 514 -6.46 11.87 2.37
CA PRO A 514 -6.54 10.49 2.85
C PRO A 514 -6.14 9.49 1.75
N GLN A 515 -6.58 9.78 0.52
CA GLN A 515 -6.39 8.98 -0.68
C GLN A 515 -5.13 9.35 -1.50
N TYR A 516 -4.09 9.91 -0.85
CA TYR A 516 -2.87 10.36 -1.53
C TYR A 516 -2.05 9.28 -2.25
N TRP A 517 -2.29 7.98 -1.98
CA TRP A 517 -1.74 6.87 -2.76
C TRP A 517 -1.81 7.18 -4.24
N VAL A 518 -2.95 7.64 -4.73
CA VAL A 518 -3.19 7.79 -6.15
C VAL A 518 -2.77 9.17 -6.71
N HIS A 519 -2.19 10.02 -5.86
CA HIS A 519 -1.60 11.26 -6.30
C HIS A 519 -0.20 11.03 -6.84
N ASN A 520 0.00 11.45 -8.09
CA ASN A 520 1.27 11.35 -8.78
C ASN A 520 2.41 11.82 -7.88
N TYR A 521 3.33 10.89 -7.61
CA TYR A 521 4.73 11.21 -7.41
C TYR A 521 5.29 11.77 -8.72
N ALA A 522 4.79 12.93 -9.15
CA ALA A 522 5.52 13.70 -10.14
C ALA A 522 6.76 14.18 -9.37
N PRO A 523 7.96 13.65 -9.65
CA PRO A 523 9.16 14.30 -9.15
C PRO A 523 9.04 15.77 -9.51
N ALA A 524 9.48 16.67 -8.61
CA ALA A 524 9.52 18.09 -8.93
C ALA A 524 10.14 18.19 -10.34
N PRO A 525 9.51 18.93 -11.27
CA PRO A 525 10.02 19.01 -12.64
C PRO A 525 11.51 19.26 -12.52
N ARG A 526 12.34 18.35 -13.04
CA ARG A 526 13.79 18.47 -12.94
C ARG A 526 14.08 19.89 -13.38
N GLU A 527 14.54 20.75 -12.47
CA GLU A 527 15.01 22.07 -12.84
C GLU A 527 16.03 21.78 -13.93
N SER A 528 15.69 22.11 -15.18
CA SER A 528 16.54 21.77 -16.29
C SER A 528 17.84 22.51 -16.01
N SER A 529 18.89 21.76 -15.72
CA SER A 529 20.24 22.30 -15.58
C SER A 529 20.72 23.02 -16.85
N ALA A 530 19.89 23.00 -17.90
CA ALA A 530 20.08 23.62 -19.21
C ALA A 530 19.63 25.08 -19.34
N GLN A 531 19.27 25.80 -18.26
CA GLN A 531 19.01 27.24 -18.35
C GLN A 531 19.34 27.97 -17.03
N ARG A 532 20.62 27.95 -16.63
CA ARG A 532 21.17 29.16 -16.02
C ARG A 532 21.34 30.17 -17.16
N PRO A 533 20.51 31.22 -17.29
CA PRO A 533 20.92 32.35 -18.11
C PRO A 533 22.27 32.82 -17.56
N ALA A 534 23.22 33.09 -18.45
CA ALA A 534 24.48 33.74 -18.13
C ALA A 534 24.20 35.20 -17.69
N SER A 535 23.52 35.39 -16.55
CA SER A 535 23.15 36.68 -15.98
C SER A 535 24.32 37.35 -15.24
N GLY A 536 25.54 37.17 -15.76
CA GLY A 536 26.75 37.82 -15.26
C GLY A 536 27.51 38.62 -16.33
N ALA A 537 27.19 38.47 -17.62
CA ALA A 537 27.96 39.11 -18.70
C ALA A 537 27.19 40.22 -19.45
N VAL A 538 25.85 40.24 -19.38
CA VAL A 538 25.05 41.22 -20.15
C VAL A 538 24.97 42.59 -19.43
N LEU A 539 25.07 42.63 -18.11
CA LEU A 539 25.08 43.91 -17.37
C LEU A 539 26.41 44.67 -17.49
N ALA A 540 27.52 43.98 -17.76
CA ALA A 540 28.83 44.60 -17.95
C ALA A 540 28.99 45.23 -19.35
N LEU A 541 28.30 44.71 -20.37
CA LEU A 541 28.33 45.25 -21.73
C LEU A 541 27.41 46.46 -21.93
N LEU A 542 26.32 46.56 -21.17
CA LEU A 542 25.42 47.73 -21.21
C LEU A 542 25.97 48.95 -20.44
N LEU A 543 26.78 48.74 -19.39
CA LEU A 543 27.43 49.83 -18.67
C LEU A 543 28.68 50.39 -19.38
N LEU A 544 29.31 49.62 -20.28
CA LEU A 544 30.42 50.09 -21.11
C LEU A 544 29.96 50.91 -22.33
N TRP A 545 28.69 50.78 -22.76
CA TRP A 545 28.16 51.54 -23.89
C TRP A 545 27.63 52.93 -23.51
N THR A 546 27.22 53.15 -22.27
CA THR A 546 26.79 54.47 -21.78
C THR A 546 27.95 55.39 -21.37
N ALA A 547 29.16 54.84 -21.17
CA ALA A 547 30.35 55.63 -20.84
C ALA A 547 31.11 56.19 -22.06
N ALA A 548 30.81 55.71 -23.28
CA ALA A 548 31.48 56.16 -24.50
C ALA A 548 30.78 57.32 -25.24
N ALA A 549 29.59 57.76 -24.79
CA ALA A 549 28.81 58.81 -25.45
C ALA A 549 28.92 60.20 -24.78
N ALA A 550 29.80 60.37 -23.78
CA ALA A 550 29.94 61.61 -23.03
C ALA A 550 31.41 62.04 -22.88
N ALA A 551 32.18 62.06 -23.97
CA ALA A 551 33.46 62.78 -24.04
C ALA A 551 33.92 62.99 -25.48
N SER A 552 33.45 64.07 -26.13
CA SER A 552 34.32 65.08 -26.78
C SER A 552 33.51 66.11 -27.60
N PRO A 553 34.00 67.35 -27.71
CA PRO A 553 33.48 68.39 -28.60
C PRO A 553 33.71 68.10 -30.08
#